data_AF-M1ECK3-F1
#
_entry.id   AF-M1ECK3-F1
#
_cell.length_a   1.000
_cell.length_b   1.000
_cell.length_c   1.000
_cell.angle_alpha   90.00
_cell.angle_beta   90.00
_cell.angle_gamma   90.00
#
_symmetry.space_group_name_H-M   'P 1'
#
loop_
_entity.id
_entity.type
_entity.pdbx_description
1 polymer ?
#
loop_
_entity_poly.entity_id
_entity_poly.type
_entity_poly.pdbx_seq_one_letter_code
_entity_poly.pdbx_strand_id
1 'polypeptide(L)'
;SGNMARKALKLASWTGAALAASGFYLYSNKYLDPNDFGAVRVGRAVATTAVISYDYLTSLRSVPYGSEEYLQLRSKVHLRSARRLCELCCANRGTFIKVGQHLGALDYLLPEEYTSTLKVLHSQAPQ
;
A
#
# COMPACT_ATOMS: atom_id res chain seq x y z
N SER A 1 -60.83 23.50 1.18
CA SER A 1 -59.87 22.89 0.24
C SER A 1 -58.38 23.10 0.61
N GLY A 2 -57.96 24.26 1.15
CA GLY A 2 -56.53 24.59 1.35
C GLY A 2 -55.71 23.81 2.41
N ASN A 3 -56.34 23.11 3.37
CA ASN A 3 -55.60 22.40 4.43
C ASN A 3 -54.94 21.08 3.97
N MET A 4 -55.55 20.41 2.98
CA MET A 4 -55.01 19.17 2.40
C MET A 4 -53.75 19.43 1.57
N ALA A 5 -53.75 20.50 0.77
CA ALA A 5 -52.61 20.88 -0.07
C ALA A 5 -51.35 21.21 0.76
N ARG A 6 -51.49 21.90 1.89
CA ARG A 6 -50.36 22.21 2.80
C ARG A 6 -49.78 20.97 3.47
N LYS A 7 -50.61 19.97 3.81
CA LYS A 7 -50.14 18.70 4.39
C LYS A 7 -49.37 17.87 3.35
N ALA A 8 -49.86 17.81 2.11
CA ALA A 8 -49.19 17.13 1.01
C ALA A 8 -47.84 17.77 0.68
N LEU A 9 -47.76 19.11 0.61
CA LEU A 9 -46.52 19.83 0.35
C LEU A 9 -45.47 19.59 1.45
N LYS A 10 -45.89 19.59 2.72
CA LYS A 10 -45.01 19.23 3.84
C LYS A 10 -44.53 17.78 3.72
N LEU A 11 -45.40 16.83 3.45
CA LEU A 11 -45.02 15.42 3.34
C LEU A 11 -44.02 15.18 2.19
N ALA A 12 -44.23 15.85 1.05
CA ALA A 12 -43.31 15.83 -0.09
C ALA A 12 -41.94 16.45 0.25
N SER A 13 -41.91 17.51 1.07
CA SER A 13 -40.64 18.12 1.50
C SER A 13 -39.87 17.22 2.48
N TRP A 14 -40.55 16.57 3.43
CA TRP A 14 -39.91 15.64 4.37
C TRP A 14 -39.36 14.39 3.65
N THR A 15 -40.10 13.85 2.69
CA THR A 15 -39.66 12.70 1.89
C THR A 15 -38.50 13.07 0.97
N GLY A 16 -38.55 14.23 0.31
CA GLY A 16 -37.43 14.73 -0.49
C GLY A 16 -36.17 14.99 0.33
N ALA A 17 -36.30 15.60 1.51
CA ALA A 17 -35.18 15.84 2.42
C ALA A 17 -34.61 14.53 2.98
N ALA A 18 -35.46 13.55 3.34
CA ALA A 18 -35.02 12.24 3.79
C ALA A 18 -34.26 11.51 2.68
N LEU A 19 -34.78 11.47 1.46
CA LEU A 19 -34.11 10.85 0.31
C LEU A 19 -32.78 11.52 -0.02
N ALA A 20 -32.72 12.86 0.03
CA ALA A 20 -31.48 13.60 -0.20
C ALA A 20 -30.46 13.35 0.92
N ALA A 21 -30.88 13.32 2.18
CA ALA A 21 -30.03 13.02 3.32
C ALA A 21 -29.51 11.58 3.29
N SER A 22 -30.36 10.60 2.98
CA SER A 22 -29.97 9.20 2.80
C SER A 22 -29.03 9.02 1.60
N GLY A 23 -29.31 9.69 0.48
CA GLY A 23 -28.44 9.68 -0.70
C GLY A 23 -27.07 10.30 -0.39
N PHE A 24 -27.03 11.44 0.29
CA PHE A 24 -25.80 12.09 0.72
C PHE A 24 -25.03 11.27 1.75
N TYR A 25 -25.71 10.64 2.71
CA TYR A 25 -25.11 9.77 3.72
C TYR A 25 -24.48 8.51 3.10
N LEU A 26 -25.19 7.86 2.16
CA LEU A 26 -24.65 6.71 1.43
C LEU A 26 -23.48 7.11 0.51
N TYR A 27 -23.56 8.29 -0.11
CA TYR A 27 -22.49 8.83 -0.97
C TYR A 27 -21.23 9.18 -0.15
N SER A 28 -21.38 9.89 0.96
CA SER A 28 -20.25 10.28 1.82
C SER A 28 -19.61 9.07 2.49
N ASN A 29 -20.40 8.08 2.93
CA ASN A 29 -19.87 6.85 3.54
C ASN A 29 -19.09 5.96 2.55
N LYS A 30 -19.39 6.01 1.23
CA LYS A 30 -18.63 5.27 0.21
C LYS A 30 -17.37 5.98 -0.29
N TYR A 31 -17.31 7.32 -0.19
CA TYR A 31 -16.16 8.11 -0.66
C TYR A 31 -15.16 8.45 0.45
N LEU A 32 -15.54 8.31 1.73
CA LEU A 32 -14.65 8.45 2.90
C LEU A 32 -14.54 7.11 3.63
N ASP A 33 -14.32 6.04 2.86
CA ASP A 33 -14.21 4.70 3.39
C ASP A 33 -12.81 4.52 4.03
N PRO A 34 -12.69 3.99 5.26
CA PRO A 34 -11.41 3.51 5.81
C PRO A 34 -10.62 2.59 4.88
N ASN A 35 -11.30 1.98 3.91
CA ASN A 35 -10.69 1.20 2.85
C ASN A 35 -9.75 2.02 1.95
N ASP A 36 -9.89 3.34 1.84
CA ASP A 36 -8.94 4.21 1.13
C ASP A 36 -7.54 4.14 1.75
N PHE A 37 -7.47 4.06 3.08
CA PHE A 37 -6.19 3.85 3.77
C PHE A 37 -5.59 2.48 3.40
N GLY A 38 -6.43 1.46 3.23
CA GLY A 38 -6.03 0.15 2.71
C GLY A 38 -5.57 0.20 1.24
N ALA A 39 -6.35 0.85 0.39
CA ALA A 39 -6.11 0.99 -1.04
C ALA A 39 -4.81 1.77 -1.31
N VAL A 40 -4.54 2.84 -0.57
CA VAL A 40 -3.28 3.59 -0.67
C VAL A 40 -2.09 2.71 -0.28
N ARG A 41 -2.19 1.90 0.77
CA ARG A 41 -1.12 0.97 1.19
C ARG A 41 -0.85 -0.09 0.13
N VAL A 42 -1.91 -0.70 -0.40
CA VAL A 42 -1.81 -1.70 -1.47
C VAL A 42 -1.26 -1.08 -2.74
N GLY A 43 -1.76 0.09 -3.13
CA GLY A 43 -1.29 0.84 -4.30
C GLY A 43 0.20 1.17 -4.20
N ARG A 44 0.67 1.63 -3.04
CA ARG A 44 2.10 1.85 -2.79
C ARG A 44 2.90 0.55 -2.91
N ALA A 45 2.40 -0.55 -2.36
CA ALA A 45 3.06 -1.85 -2.45
C ALA A 45 3.19 -2.32 -3.91
N VAL A 46 2.11 -2.26 -4.69
CA VAL A 46 2.10 -2.60 -6.12
C VAL A 46 3.10 -1.72 -6.89
N ALA A 47 3.08 -0.41 -6.66
CA ALA A 47 4.01 0.51 -7.31
C ALA A 47 5.48 0.20 -6.96
N THR A 48 5.80 0.00 -5.68
CA THR A 48 7.15 -0.35 -5.24
C THR A 48 7.61 -1.69 -5.83
N THR A 49 6.74 -2.70 -5.84
CA THR A 49 7.05 -4.01 -6.46
C THR A 49 7.32 -3.86 -7.95
N ALA A 50 6.50 -3.09 -8.68
CA ALA A 50 6.72 -2.83 -10.10
C ALA A 50 8.07 -2.13 -10.36
N VAL A 51 8.43 -1.13 -9.53
CA VAL A 51 9.73 -0.46 -9.61
C VAL A 51 10.89 -1.44 -9.36
N ILE A 52 10.78 -2.29 -8.34
CA ILE A 52 11.78 -3.32 -8.05
C ILE A 52 11.92 -4.28 -9.23
N SER A 53 10.81 -4.84 -9.72
CA SER A 53 10.80 -5.77 -10.85
C SER A 53 11.42 -5.14 -12.11
N TYR A 54 11.05 -3.90 -12.42
CA TYR A 54 11.63 -3.17 -13.55
C TYR A 54 13.14 -2.99 -13.38
N ASP A 55 13.61 -2.63 -12.18
CA ASP A 55 15.04 -2.42 -11.90
C ASP A 55 15.88 -3.69 -12.11
N TYR A 56 15.38 -4.87 -11.70
CA TYR A 56 16.02 -6.15 -12.04
C TYR A 56 16.04 -6.38 -13.55
N LEU A 57 14.88 -6.22 -14.20
CA LEU A 57 14.72 -6.49 -15.63
C LEU A 57 15.61 -5.59 -16.48
N THR A 58 15.81 -4.33 -16.10
CA THR A 58 16.66 -3.42 -16.87
C THR A 58 18.13 -3.58 -16.53
N SER A 59 18.47 -3.70 -15.25
CA SER A 59 19.87 -3.68 -14.81
C SER A 59 20.60 -4.95 -15.20
N LEU A 60 19.94 -6.11 -15.12
CA LEU A 60 20.58 -7.39 -15.40
C LEU A 60 20.42 -7.83 -16.87
N ARG A 61 19.73 -7.06 -17.70
CA ARG A 61 19.40 -7.44 -19.09
C ARG A 61 20.62 -7.68 -19.98
N SER A 62 21.61 -6.81 -19.86
CA SER A 62 22.75 -6.73 -20.78
C SER A 62 24.01 -7.41 -20.24
N VAL A 63 23.92 -8.09 -19.09
CA VAL A 63 25.08 -8.69 -18.42
C VAL A 63 24.97 -10.21 -18.48
N PRO A 64 26.02 -10.93 -18.95
CA PRO A 64 26.00 -12.38 -19.03
C PRO A 64 25.75 -13.03 -17.66
N TYR A 65 24.75 -13.91 -17.59
CA TYR A 65 24.42 -14.62 -16.36
C TYR A 65 25.62 -15.42 -15.83
N GLY A 66 25.90 -15.30 -14.52
CA GLY A 66 27.00 -16.02 -13.87
C GLY A 66 28.38 -15.40 -14.05
N SER A 67 28.51 -14.30 -14.82
CA SER A 67 29.74 -13.51 -14.83
C SER A 67 29.97 -12.80 -13.49
N GLU A 68 31.22 -12.46 -13.20
CA GLU A 68 31.58 -11.67 -12.01
C GLU A 68 30.85 -10.32 -12.00
N GLU A 69 30.75 -9.67 -13.17
CA GLU A 69 29.99 -8.43 -13.34
C GLU A 69 28.50 -8.61 -12.98
N TYR A 70 27.90 -9.74 -13.39
CA TYR A 70 26.52 -10.06 -13.05
C TYR A 70 26.32 -10.21 -11.55
N LEU A 71 27.23 -10.90 -10.86
CA LEU A 71 27.16 -11.08 -9.40
C LEU A 71 27.25 -9.74 -8.66
N GLN A 72 28.20 -8.89 -9.06
CA GLN A 72 28.38 -7.56 -8.48
C GLN A 72 27.17 -6.65 -8.75
N LEU A 73 26.65 -6.65 -9.97
CA LEU A 73 25.50 -5.83 -10.32
C LEU A 73 24.23 -6.33 -9.62
N ARG A 74 24.06 -7.66 -9.53
CA ARG A 74 22.95 -8.30 -8.81
C ARG A 74 22.97 -7.91 -7.33
N SER A 75 24.12 -7.96 -6.66
CA SER A 75 24.23 -7.49 -5.27
C SER A 75 23.80 -6.03 -5.11
N LYS A 76 24.23 -5.15 -6.02
CA LYS A 76 23.78 -3.73 -6.03
C LYS A 76 22.26 -3.60 -6.24
N VAL A 77 21.66 -4.43 -7.09
CA VAL A 77 20.20 -4.44 -7.33
C VAL A 77 19.46 -4.96 -6.10
N HIS A 78 19.96 -6.03 -5.47
CA HIS A 78 19.42 -6.57 -4.21
C HIS A 78 19.39 -5.49 -3.13
N LEU A 79 20.51 -4.79 -2.90
CA LEU A 79 20.63 -3.77 -1.86
C LEU A 79 19.64 -2.62 -2.03
N ARG A 80 19.55 -2.03 -3.22
CA ARG A 80 18.61 -0.92 -3.45
C ARG A 80 17.16 -1.38 -3.44
N SER A 81 16.88 -2.60 -3.87
CA SER A 81 15.53 -3.18 -3.82
C SER A 81 15.11 -3.49 -2.39
N ALA A 82 16.03 -4.00 -1.56
CA ALA A 82 15.84 -4.22 -0.14
C ALA A 82 15.53 -2.92 0.61
N ARG A 83 16.24 -1.83 0.28
CA ARG A 83 15.97 -0.49 0.84
C ARG A 83 14.57 0.00 0.50
N ARG A 84 14.17 -0.07 -0.78
CA ARG A 84 12.81 0.30 -1.22
C ARG A 84 11.73 -0.52 -0.51
N LEU A 85 11.97 -1.82 -0.31
CA LEU A 85 11.05 -2.68 0.43
C LEU A 85 10.97 -2.29 1.91
N CYS A 86 12.11 -1.98 2.54
CA CYS A 86 12.16 -1.49 3.92
C CYS A 86 11.39 -0.16 4.08
N GLU A 87 11.60 0.78 3.16
CA GLU A 87 10.86 2.05 3.11
C GLU A 87 9.36 1.84 2.93
N LEU A 88 8.95 0.93 2.04
CA LEU A 88 7.55 0.52 1.89
C LEU A 88 6.98 -0.01 3.21
N CYS A 89 7.72 -0.88 3.90
CA CYS A 89 7.32 -1.44 5.17
C CYS A 89 7.13 -0.35 6.23
N CYS A 90 8.08 0.57 6.35
CA CYS A 90 8.03 1.75 7.22
C CYS A 90 6.83 2.65 6.90
N ALA A 91 6.63 2.94 5.61
CA ALA A 91 5.61 3.88 5.17
C ALA A 91 4.19 3.30 5.28
N ASN A 92 4.03 1.98 5.13
CA ASN A 92 2.73 1.30 5.29
C ASN A 92 2.42 0.88 6.73
N ARG A 93 3.43 0.77 7.62
CA ARG A 93 3.30 0.42 9.04
C ARG A 93 2.53 -0.89 9.30
N GLY A 94 2.31 -1.22 10.57
CA GLY A 94 1.44 -2.32 11.01
C GLY A 94 1.85 -3.65 10.40
N THR A 95 0.93 -4.32 9.69
CA THR A 95 1.19 -5.62 9.03
C THR A 95 2.43 -5.61 8.14
N PHE A 96 2.72 -4.50 7.45
CA PHE A 96 3.90 -4.45 6.58
C PHE A 96 5.23 -4.43 7.37
N ILE A 97 5.26 -3.87 8.57
CA ILE A 97 6.42 -3.97 9.48
C ILE A 97 6.65 -5.43 9.87
N LYS A 98 5.58 -6.14 10.24
CA LYS A 98 5.64 -7.58 10.60
C LYS A 98 6.13 -8.44 9.44
N VAL A 99 5.65 -8.16 8.22
CA VAL A 99 6.15 -8.83 7.00
C VAL A 99 7.64 -8.56 6.82
N GLY A 100 8.05 -7.30 6.91
CA GLY A 100 9.47 -6.93 6.81
C GLY A 100 10.33 -7.60 7.88
N GLN A 101 9.84 -7.71 9.11
CA GLN A 101 10.48 -8.45 10.19
C GLN A 101 10.64 -9.94 9.86
N HIS A 102 9.58 -10.60 9.37
CA HIS A 102 9.67 -12.00 8.95
C HIS A 102 10.68 -12.18 7.82
N LEU A 103 10.67 -11.33 6.79
CA LEU A 103 11.64 -11.37 5.71
C LEU A 103 13.08 -11.13 6.21
N GLY A 104 13.26 -10.22 7.17
CA GLY A 104 14.55 -9.95 7.81
C GLY A 104 15.15 -11.14 8.56
N ALA A 105 14.34 -12.15 8.93
CA ALA A 105 14.78 -13.35 9.62
C ALA A 105 15.11 -14.53 8.68
N LEU A 106 14.95 -14.37 7.36
CA LEU A 106 15.13 -15.45 6.37
C LEU A 106 16.56 -15.53 5.82
N ASP A 107 17.57 -15.57 6.70
CA ASP A 107 19.00 -15.50 6.36
C ASP A 107 19.48 -16.56 5.34
N TYR A 108 18.84 -17.73 5.29
CA TYR A 108 19.21 -18.80 4.35
C TYR A 108 18.35 -18.85 3.08
N LEU A 109 17.28 -18.05 3.00
CA LEU A 109 16.34 -18.06 1.87
C LEU A 109 16.46 -16.80 1.01
N LEU A 110 16.79 -15.66 1.61
CA LEU A 110 16.89 -14.38 0.92
C LEU A 110 18.35 -13.94 0.79
N PRO A 111 18.67 -13.11 -0.23
CA PRO A 111 19.98 -12.48 -0.31
C PRO A 111 20.29 -11.70 0.97
N GLU A 112 21.55 -11.70 1.39
CA GLU A 112 22.01 -11.02 2.61
C GLU A 112 21.62 -9.53 2.61
N GLU A 113 21.60 -8.88 1.45
CA GLU A 113 21.21 -7.48 1.35
C GLU A 113 19.76 -7.25 1.76
N TYR A 114 18.86 -8.22 1.52
CA TYR A 114 17.47 -8.15 1.98
C TYR A 114 17.37 -8.37 3.48
N THR A 115 18.01 -9.42 4.01
CA THR A 115 17.88 -9.74 5.43
C THR A 115 18.55 -8.69 6.31
N SER A 116 19.78 -8.27 5.97
CA SER A 116 20.50 -7.20 6.68
C SER A 116 19.73 -5.87 6.68
N THR A 117 19.16 -5.47 5.54
CA THR A 117 18.43 -4.20 5.43
C THR A 117 17.10 -4.24 6.21
N LEU A 118 16.36 -5.36 6.14
CA LEU A 118 15.07 -5.51 6.81
C LEU A 118 15.21 -5.81 8.31
N LYS A 119 16.37 -6.28 8.78
CA LYS A 119 16.67 -6.48 10.21
C LYS A 119 16.49 -5.21 11.04
N VAL A 120 16.65 -4.02 10.44
CA VAL A 120 16.39 -2.73 11.10
C VAL A 120 14.95 -2.61 11.63
N LEU A 121 13.99 -3.30 10.99
CA LEU A 121 12.60 -3.31 11.42
C LEU A 121 12.37 -4.08 12.74
N HIS A 122 13.34 -4.86 13.20
CA HIS A 122 13.31 -5.52 14.51
C HIS A 122 13.83 -4.63 15.63
N SER A 123 14.84 -3.78 15.36
CA SER A 123 15.47 -2.92 16.36
C SER A 123 14.80 -1.55 16.51
N GLN A 124 13.98 -1.13 15.54
CA GLN A 124 13.12 0.05 15.64
C GLN A 124 11.65 -0.32 15.89
N ALA A 125 11.38 -1.02 17.00
CA ALA A 125 10.05 -0.95 17.57
C ALA A 125 9.82 0.51 18.03
N PRO A 126 8.82 1.24 17.50
CA PRO A 126 8.52 2.57 18.01
C PRO A 126 8.09 2.42 19.48
N GLN A 127 8.61 3.28 20.34
CA GLN A 127 8.02 3.53 21.66
C GLN A 127 6.62 4.09 21.50
#